data_AF-A0A7X3HER6-F1
#
_entry.id   AF-A0A7X3HER6-F1
#
_cell.length_a   1.000
_cell.length_b   1.000
_cell.length_c   1.000
_cell.angle_alpha   90.00
_cell.angle_beta   90.00
_cell.angle_gamma   90.00
#
_symmetry.space_group_name_H-M   'P 1'
#
loop_
_entity.id
_entity.type
_entity.pdbx_description
1 polymer ?
#
loop_
_entity_poly.entity_id
_entity_poly.type
_entity_poly.pdbx_seq_one_letter_code
_entity_poly.pdbx_strand_id
1 'polypeptide(L)'
;AGMLNDTPDESTPLQKKLDSLGKVLGIVCLAICVVIFLLGLLHGMELFDIFMTSVSLAVAAIPEGLTVVVTVVLAMGMQKMVKCNAIIKRLSAVETL
;
A
#
# COMPACT_ATOMS: atom_id res chain seq x y z
N ALA A 1 14.37 5.07 -36.75
CA ALA A 1 13.31 4.22 -36.19
C ALA A 1 13.56 4.08 -34.69
N GLY A 2 12.79 4.74 -33.83
CA GLY A 2 13.11 4.76 -32.39
C GLY A 2 12.09 5.44 -31.48
N MET A 3 10.81 5.50 -31.86
CA MET A 3 9.79 6.24 -31.08
C MET A 3 8.52 5.42 -30.77
N LEU A 4 8.60 4.08 -30.76
CA LEU A 4 7.41 3.22 -30.54
C LEU A 4 7.45 2.38 -29.26
N ASN A 5 8.51 2.47 -28.43
CA ASN A 5 8.68 1.54 -27.30
C ASN A 5 8.76 2.21 -25.92
N ASP A 6 8.41 3.50 -25.83
CA ASP A 6 8.40 4.23 -24.56
C ASP A 6 6.96 4.68 -24.26
N THR A 7 6.05 3.70 -24.17
CA THR A 7 4.77 3.96 -23.53
C THR A 7 5.04 3.83 -22.03
N PRO A 8 4.92 4.90 -21.23
CA PRO A 8 5.16 4.80 -19.80
C PRO A 8 4.26 3.72 -19.22
N ASP A 9 4.82 2.87 -18.36
CA ASP A 9 4.10 1.82 -17.64
C ASP A 9 3.05 2.52 -16.75
N GLU A 10 1.85 2.70 -17.30
CA GLU A 10 0.79 3.42 -16.62
C GLU A 10 0.29 2.57 -15.46
N SER A 11 0.30 3.13 -14.24
CA SER A 11 -0.12 2.42 -13.04
C SER A 11 -1.51 1.85 -13.21
N THR A 12 -1.66 0.58 -12.83
CA THR A 12 -2.91 -0.15 -12.97
C THR A 12 -4.01 0.44 -12.04
N PRO A 13 -5.30 0.40 -12.41
CA PRO A 13 -6.43 0.84 -11.57
C PRO A 13 -6.40 0.49 -10.07
N LEU A 14 -6.07 -0.74 -9.70
CA LEU A 14 -5.89 -1.28 -8.36
C LEU A 14 -4.66 -0.66 -7.73
N GLN A 15 -3.54 -0.56 -8.44
CA GLN A 15 -2.35 0.11 -7.92
C GLN A 15 -2.65 1.58 -7.56
N LYS A 16 -3.43 2.29 -8.39
CA LYS A 16 -3.95 3.63 -8.07
C LYS A 16 -4.86 3.64 -6.82
N LYS A 17 -5.74 2.64 -6.67
CA LYS A 17 -6.61 2.51 -5.48
C LYS A 17 -5.81 2.19 -4.23
N LEU A 18 -4.84 1.29 -4.30
CA LEU A 18 -3.97 0.88 -3.19
C LEU A 18 -3.08 2.04 -2.76
N ASP A 19 -2.55 2.81 -3.70
CA ASP A 19 -1.79 4.03 -3.40
C ASP A 19 -2.67 5.02 -2.64
N SER A 20 -3.90 5.26 -3.10
CA SER A 20 -4.86 6.10 -2.39
C SER A 20 -5.18 5.57 -0.99
N LEU A 21 -5.37 4.26 -0.83
CA LEU A 21 -5.63 3.65 0.47
C LEU A 21 -4.44 3.78 1.41
N GLY A 22 -3.22 3.51 0.92
CA GLY A 22 -1.98 3.67 1.67
C GLY A 22 -1.75 5.12 2.08
N LYS A 23 -2.07 6.07 1.20
CA LYS A 23 -1.98 7.51 1.48
C LYS A 23 -2.95 7.94 2.56
N VAL A 24 -4.20 7.45 2.53
CA VAL A 24 -5.18 7.70 3.58
C VAL A 24 -4.74 7.07 4.91
N LEU A 25 -4.32 5.81 4.91
CA LEU A 25 -3.82 5.14 6.11
C LEU A 25 -2.62 5.88 6.71
N GLY A 26 -1.66 6.28 5.86
CA GLY A 26 -0.48 7.02 6.28
C GLY A 26 -0.81 8.38 6.89
N ILE A 27 -1.74 9.13 6.31
CA ILE A 27 -2.22 10.40 6.87
C ILE A 27 -2.88 10.18 8.24
N VAL A 28 -3.72 9.15 8.38
CA VAL A 28 -4.38 8.80 9.65
C VAL A 28 -3.35 8.39 10.70
N CYS A 29 -2.39 7.53 10.37
CA CYS A 29 -1.31 7.13 11.27
C CYS A 29 -0.48 8.33 11.72
N LEU A 30 -0.10 9.20 10.80
CA LEU A 30 0.68 10.40 11.13
C LEU A 30 -0.08 11.31 12.10
N ALA A 31 -1.38 11.52 11.87
CA ALA A 31 -2.23 12.28 12.77
C ALA A 31 -2.27 11.65 14.19
N ILE A 32 -2.44 10.33 14.28
CA ILE A 32 -2.46 9.60 15.55
C ILE A 32 -1.10 9.72 16.26
N CYS A 33 0.02 9.57 15.55
CA CYS A 33 1.36 9.72 16.11
C CYS A 33 1.59 11.12 16.70
N VAL A 34 1.18 12.19 15.99
CA VAL A 34 1.28 13.57 16.48
C VAL A 34 0.43 13.77 17.74
N VAL A 35 -0.79 13.23 17.76
CA VAL A 35 -1.68 13.32 18.93
C VAL A 35 -1.05 12.63 20.14
N ILE A 36 -0.54 11.40 19.97
CA ILE A 36 0.12 10.65 21.05
C ILE A 36 1.37 11.38 21.54
N PHE A 37 2.17 11.93 20.62
CA PHE A 37 3.36 12.68 20.98
C PHE A 37 3.03 13.91 21.84
N LEU A 38 2.01 14.69 21.45
CA LEU A 38 1.54 15.86 22.21
C LEU A 38 0.98 15.46 23.59
N LEU A 39 0.19 14.37 23.65
CA LEU A 39 -0.33 13.84 24.92
C LEU A 39 0.79 13.35 25.84
N GLY A 40 1.84 12.74 25.27
CA GLY A 40 3.00 12.29 26.03
C GLY A 40 3.80 13.46 26.60
N LEU A 41 3.95 14.53 25.82
CA LEU A 41 4.66 15.74 26.23
C LEU A 41 3.90 16.49 27.34
N LEU A 42 2.56 16.52 27.26
CA LEU A 42 1.69 17.05 28.32
C LEU A 42 1.73 16.21 29.61
N HIS A 43 1.95 14.89 29.51
CA HIS A 43 2.13 14.00 30.66
C HIS A 43 3.52 14.11 31.32
N GLY A 44 4.46 14.86 30.73
CA GLY A 44 5.81 15.00 31.27
C GLY A 44 6.67 13.74 31.14
N MET A 45 6.33 12.83 30.23
CA MET A 45 7.18 11.67 29.91
C MET A 45 8.47 12.13 29.22
N GLU A 46 9.54 11.34 29.35
CA GLU A 46 10.79 11.61 28.64
C GLU A 46 10.57 11.61 27.12
N LEU A 47 11.10 12.63 26.44
CA LEU A 47 11.00 12.80 24.98
C LEU A 47 11.47 11.55 24.23
N PHE A 48 12.47 10.84 24.76
CA PHE A 48 13.04 9.64 24.16
C PHE A 48 12.06 8.46 24.16
N ASP A 49 11.34 8.25 25.27
CA ASP A 49 10.37 7.17 25.41
C ASP A 49 9.10 7.40 24.57
N ILE A 50 8.62 8.65 24.55
CA ILE A 50 7.48 9.04 23.72
C ILE A 50 7.82 8.88 22.23
N PHE A 51 9.05 9.26 21.84
CA PHE A 51 9.53 9.10 20.48
C PHE A 51 9.59 7.63 20.06
N MET A 52 10.22 6.78 20.89
CA MET A 52 10.28 5.33 20.65
C MET A 52 8.89 4.71 20.51
N THR A 53 7.97 5.05 21.41
CA THR A 53 6.59 4.53 21.39
C THR A 53 5.84 4.99 20.14
N SER A 54 5.96 6.27 19.78
CA SER A 54 5.27 6.84 18.62
C SER A 54 5.77 6.24 17.30
N VAL A 55 7.10 6.05 17.16
CA VAL A 55 7.70 5.41 15.99
C VAL A 55 7.35 3.93 15.92
N SER A 56 7.38 3.22 17.05
CA SER A 56 7.00 1.81 17.12
C SER A 56 5.55 1.59 16.68
N LEU A 57 4.62 2.43 17.14
CA LEU A 57 3.22 2.40 16.70
C LEU A 57 3.08 2.71 15.21
N ALA A 58 3.81 3.72 14.70
CA ALA A 58 3.78 4.07 13.28
C ALA A 58 4.21 2.91 12.40
N VAL A 59 5.30 2.21 12.76
CA VAL A 59 5.81 1.04 12.03
C VAL A 59 4.83 -0.13 12.12
N ALA A 60 4.24 -0.38 13.29
CA ALA A 60 3.24 -1.44 13.47
C ALA A 60 1.98 -1.25 12.61
N ALA A 61 1.69 -0.01 12.20
CA ALA A 61 0.54 0.33 11.38
C ALA A 61 0.82 0.32 9.87
N ILE A 62 2.06 0.02 9.44
CA ILE A 62 2.41 -0.13 8.02
C ILE A 62 1.54 -1.25 7.43
N PRO A 63 0.81 -1.00 6.32
CA PRO A 63 -0.08 -1.99 5.72
C PRO A 63 0.71 -3.03 4.90
N GLU A 64 1.58 -3.79 5.55
CA GLU A 64 2.36 -4.86 4.91
C GLU A 64 1.47 -5.95 4.30
N GLY A 65 0.30 -6.18 4.91
CA GLY A 65 -0.69 -7.14 4.41
C GLY A 65 -1.32 -6.74 3.07
N LEU A 66 -1.36 -5.44 2.74
CA LEU A 66 -2.02 -4.96 1.53
C LEU A 66 -1.31 -5.47 0.26
N THR A 67 0.03 -5.45 0.25
CA THR A 67 0.86 -5.94 -0.85
C THR A 67 0.68 -7.44 -1.09
N VAL A 68 0.56 -8.20 0.00
CA VAL A 68 0.35 -9.66 -0.05
C VAL A 68 -1.03 -9.99 -0.61
N VAL A 69 -2.08 -9.34 -0.08
CA VAL A 69 -3.47 -9.58 -0.49
C VAL A 69 -3.65 -9.31 -1.98
N VAL A 70 -3.06 -8.23 -2.50
CA VAL A 70 -3.16 -7.86 -3.92
C VAL A 70 -2.55 -8.93 -4.83
N THR A 71 -1.39 -9.44 -4.47
CA THR A 71 -0.71 -10.50 -5.23
C THR A 71 -1.56 -11.78 -5.26
N VAL A 72 -2.15 -12.15 -4.11
CA VAL A 72 -3.02 -13.33 -3.99
C VAL A 72 -4.30 -13.15 -4.82
N VAL A 73 -4.95 -12.00 -4.74
CA VAL A 73 -6.17 -11.70 -5.49
C VAL A 73 -5.92 -11.74 -7.00
N LEU A 74 -4.82 -11.15 -7.48
CA LEU A 74 -4.45 -11.22 -8.90
C LEU A 74 -4.14 -12.66 -9.34
N ALA A 75 -3.45 -13.44 -8.52
CA ALA A 75 -3.19 -14.85 -8.80
C ALA A 75 -4.49 -15.68 -8.90
N MET A 76 -5.45 -15.45 -8.01
CA MET A 76 -6.78 -16.07 -8.06
C MET A 76 -7.57 -15.64 -9.32
N GLY A 77 -7.50 -14.35 -9.67
CA GLY A 77 -8.10 -13.82 -10.91
C GLY A 77 -7.51 -14.48 -12.17
N MET A 78 -6.19 -14.63 -12.20
CA MET A 78 -5.48 -15.33 -13.27
C MET A 78 -5.90 -16.80 -13.36
N GLN A 79 -5.98 -17.51 -12.23
CA GLN A 79 -6.47 -18.90 -12.22
C GLN A 79 -7.89 -19.02 -12.78
N LYS A 80 -8.76 -18.03 -12.54
CA LYS A 80 -10.11 -18.01 -13.09
C LYS A 80 -10.11 -17.78 -14.62
N MET A 81 -9.27 -16.89 -15.13
CA MET A 81 -9.16 -16.61 -16.57
C MET A 81 -8.57 -17.78 -17.37
N VAL A 82 -7.60 -18.50 -16.80
CA VAL A 82 -7.04 -19.71 -17.43
C VAL A 82 -8.11 -20.78 -17.63
N LYS A 83 -9.07 -20.92 -16.70
CA LYS A 83 -10.22 -21.83 -16.85
C LYS A 83 -11.15 -21.44 -18.00
N CYS A 84 -11.10 -20.19 -18.45
CA CYS A 84 -11.84 -19.69 -19.62
C CYS A 84 -11.00 -19.70 -20.90
N ASN A 85 -9.88 -20.46 -20.95
CA ASN A 85 -8.95 -20.53 -22.08
C ASN A 85 -8.26 -19.19 -22.44
N ALA A 86 -8.13 -18.25 -21.49
CA ALA A 86 -7.34 -17.03 -21.68
C ALA A 86 -5.95 -17.17 -21.04
N ILE A 87 -4.89 -16.96 -21.83
CA ILE A 87 -3.49 -17.01 -21.36
C ILE A 87 -3.02 -15.59 -21.06
N ILE A 88 -2.66 -15.33 -19.80
CA ILE A 88 -2.17 -14.04 -19.33
C ILE A 88 -0.65 -14.01 -19.37
N LYS A 89 -0.07 -13.07 -20.12
CA LYS A 89 1.39 -12.85 -20.17
C LYS A 89 1.93 -11.93 -19.06
N ARG A 90 1.07 -11.10 -18.45
CA ARG A 90 1.42 -10.15 -17.37
C ARG A 90 0.28 -10.07 -16.35
N LEU A 91 0.58 -10.24 -15.06
CA LEU A 91 -0.43 -10.18 -13.99
C LEU A 91 -1.23 -8.87 -14.00
N SER A 92 -0.59 -7.75 -14.36
CA SER A 92 -1.21 -6.43 -14.49
C SER A 92 -2.41 -6.39 -15.45
N ALA A 93 -2.43 -7.27 -16.46
CA ALA A 93 -3.53 -7.34 -17.44
C ALA A 93 -4.82 -7.97 -16.86
N VAL A 94 -4.71 -8.69 -15.74
CA VAL A 94 -5.88 -9.29 -15.05
C VAL A 94 -6.79 -8.23 -14.44
N GLU A 95 -6.23 -7.05 -14.16
CA GLU A 95 -6.89 -6.01 -13.41
C GLU A 95 -7.68 -5.03 -14.30
N THR A 96 -7.30 -4.93 -15.57
CA THR A 96 -7.95 -4.11 -16.59
C THR A 96 -9.04 -4.85 -17.38
N LEU A 97 -9.17 -6.16 -17.19
CA LEU A 97 -10.20 -7.04 -17.77
C LEU A 97 -11.36 -7.26 -16.79
#